data_AF-A0A8C4EPA2-F1
#
_entry.id   AF-A0A8C4EPA2-F1
#
_cell.length_a   1.000
_cell.length_b   1.000
_cell.length_c   1.000
_cell.angle_alpha   90.00
_cell.angle_beta   90.00
_cell.angle_gamma   90.00
#
_symmetry.space_group_name_H-M   'P 1'
#
loop_
_entity.id
_entity.type
_entity.pdbx_description
1 polymer ?
#
loop_
_entity_poly.entity_id
_entity_poly.type
_entity_poly.pdbx_seq_one_letter_code
_entity_poly.pdbx_strand_id
1 'polypeptide(L)'
;MSGSYCKSLYPFSGEQHQQGLSFETGDIIKVVQALPGGWWEGERDGARGWFPSSYVQVLERTASLGQLPVDDIRDPLPPQWRCYMSPQGRRYYVNTTNNETTWERPSSTPGTPKMSLRHKNSLPAVNGFHSSGSPLHHVEHSHNSLVRKSSTEPQQSPGSTSPTRKQNKETTVTINCVTFPSLACMPEQQLLKPNEWSYCDYFWTDKKDPQGNGCITGFEVLLQKQLKGKQMQKEMAEFIRERIKIEEEYAKNLSKLSQIPLASQEEGTLGEAWAQLKKSLADEAEVHLKFSSKLQSEVEKPFLTFRENFKKDMKRFDHHIADLRKQLVGRYAAVEKARKALADRQKELELKTQQLEIKLSNKIEEDIKKARRKSTQAGDDLMRCVDLYNQSQSKWFEEMVTTSLELERLELERVEMIRQHLCQYTTLRHETDMFNQSTMEPVDQLLQCVDPAKDRELWVRENKTGEIRPVDIEI
;
A
#
# COMPACT_ATOMS: atom_id res chain seq x y z
N MET A 1 15.00 1.38 -20.72
CA MET A 1 16.11 1.97 -19.93
C MET A 1 17.35 2.31 -20.76
N SER A 2 17.36 2.13 -22.10
CA SER A 2 18.51 2.56 -22.92
C SER A 2 18.64 4.08 -22.88
N GLY A 3 19.83 4.59 -22.52
CA GLY A 3 20.11 6.02 -22.39
C GLY A 3 19.99 6.62 -20.98
N SER A 4 19.63 5.81 -19.97
CA SER A 4 19.68 6.22 -18.56
C SER A 4 21.11 6.20 -18.01
N TYR A 5 21.39 7.02 -16.99
CA TYR A 5 22.65 6.98 -16.26
C TYR A 5 22.44 6.29 -14.92
N CYS A 6 23.43 5.53 -14.47
CA CYS A 6 23.47 4.95 -13.14
C CYS A 6 24.80 5.30 -12.46
N LYS A 7 24.78 5.31 -11.12
CA LYS A 7 25.95 5.52 -10.27
C LYS A 7 26.34 4.21 -9.61
N SER A 8 27.60 3.81 -9.67
CA SER A 8 28.08 2.59 -8.99
C SER A 8 28.07 2.76 -7.47
N LEU A 9 27.64 1.71 -6.78
CA LEU A 9 27.60 1.60 -5.32
C LEU A 9 28.80 0.78 -4.79
N TYR A 10 29.36 -0.09 -5.62
CA TYR A 10 30.48 -0.98 -5.31
C TYR A 10 31.43 -1.07 -6.51
N PRO A 11 32.72 -1.39 -6.32
CA PRO A 11 33.64 -1.59 -7.42
C PRO A 11 33.38 -2.94 -8.11
N PHE A 12 33.68 -3.03 -9.40
CA PHE A 12 33.54 -4.27 -10.18
C PHE A 12 34.73 -4.43 -11.13
N SER A 13 35.34 -5.61 -11.15
CA SER A 13 36.42 -5.95 -12.08
C SER A 13 35.88 -6.82 -13.21
N GLY A 14 35.93 -6.28 -14.43
CA GLY A 14 35.53 -6.95 -15.64
C GLY A 14 36.46 -8.11 -16.05
N GLU A 15 37.66 -8.23 -15.47
CA GLU A 15 38.66 -9.26 -15.88
C GLU A 15 38.16 -10.70 -15.69
N GLN A 16 37.21 -10.93 -14.79
CA GLN A 16 36.61 -12.25 -14.56
C GLN A 16 35.59 -12.66 -15.65
N HIS A 17 35.22 -11.73 -16.55
CA HIS A 17 34.25 -11.96 -17.62
C HIS A 17 34.81 -11.37 -18.93
N GLN A 18 34.95 -12.17 -19.99
CA GLN A 18 35.58 -11.70 -21.26
C GLN A 18 34.96 -10.45 -21.90
N GLN A 19 33.79 -9.99 -21.44
CA GLN A 19 33.13 -8.74 -21.85
C GLN A 19 32.70 -7.85 -20.67
N GLY A 20 33.34 -7.96 -19.50
CA GLY A 20 32.97 -7.22 -18.29
C GLY A 20 33.44 -5.75 -18.32
N LEU A 21 32.60 -4.82 -17.87
CA LEU A 21 32.97 -3.39 -17.74
C LEU A 21 33.53 -3.12 -16.35
N SER A 22 34.82 -2.82 -16.22
CA SER A 22 35.40 -2.45 -14.91
C SER A 22 35.03 -1.03 -14.48
N PHE A 23 34.76 -0.81 -13.18
CA PHE A 23 34.51 0.52 -12.58
C PHE A 23 34.73 0.51 -11.06
N GLU A 24 34.93 1.70 -10.49
CA GLU A 24 35.08 1.94 -9.05
C GLU A 24 33.77 2.46 -8.44
N THR A 25 33.66 2.45 -7.10
CA THR A 25 32.49 3.02 -6.40
C THR A 25 32.34 4.50 -6.67
N GLY A 26 31.13 4.92 -7.05
CA GLY A 26 30.77 6.32 -7.30
C GLY A 26 30.83 6.76 -8.75
N ASP A 27 31.38 5.92 -9.64
CA ASP A 27 31.43 6.15 -11.08
C ASP A 27 30.06 6.24 -11.73
N ILE A 28 29.96 7.03 -12.79
CA ILE A 28 28.74 7.21 -13.57
C ILE A 28 28.85 6.37 -14.85
N ILE A 29 27.89 5.46 -15.04
CA ILE A 29 27.84 4.54 -16.17
C ILE A 29 26.60 4.85 -16.99
N LYS A 30 26.76 4.95 -18.31
CA LYS A 30 25.65 5.09 -19.23
C LYS A 30 25.10 3.71 -19.58
N VAL A 31 23.83 3.45 -19.27
CA VAL A 31 23.19 2.17 -19.57
C VAL A 31 22.84 2.11 -21.06
N VAL A 32 23.47 1.18 -21.77
CA VAL A 32 23.23 0.91 -23.19
C VAL A 32 22.07 -0.08 -23.33
N GLN A 33 22.13 -1.18 -22.58
CA GLN A 33 21.11 -2.24 -22.59
C GLN A 33 20.87 -2.79 -21.18
N ALA A 34 19.61 -3.06 -20.84
CA ALA A 34 19.23 -3.65 -19.56
C ALA A 34 18.44 -4.93 -19.80
N LEU A 35 19.04 -6.10 -19.50
CA LEU A 35 18.37 -7.39 -19.63
C LEU A 35 17.58 -7.74 -18.36
N PRO A 36 16.47 -8.49 -18.47
CA PRO A 36 15.68 -8.93 -17.32
C PRO A 36 16.43 -9.83 -16.32
N GLY A 37 17.57 -10.41 -16.71
CA GLY A 37 18.38 -11.31 -15.89
C GLY A 37 19.37 -10.63 -14.93
N GLY A 38 19.27 -9.31 -14.72
CA GLY A 38 20.12 -8.58 -13.76
C GLY A 38 21.52 -8.21 -14.26
N TRP A 39 21.85 -8.49 -15.53
CA TRP A 39 23.06 -8.02 -16.20
C TRP A 39 22.73 -6.90 -17.18
N TRP A 40 23.44 -5.77 -17.03
CA TRP A 40 23.29 -4.60 -17.88
C TRP A 40 24.57 -4.38 -18.67
N GLU A 41 24.42 -3.89 -19.90
CA GLU A 41 25.52 -3.39 -20.71
C GLU A 41 25.58 -1.87 -20.52
N GLY A 42 26.77 -1.34 -20.25
CA GLY A 42 26.98 0.09 -20.20
C GLY A 42 28.31 0.53 -20.75
N GLU A 43 28.43 1.84 -20.82
CA GLU A 43 29.57 2.54 -21.39
C GLU A 43 30.14 3.52 -20.36
N ARG A 44 31.45 3.42 -20.12
CA ARG A 44 32.23 4.32 -19.26
C ARG A 44 33.57 4.59 -19.94
N ASP A 45 33.94 5.86 -20.08
CA ASP A 45 35.20 6.30 -20.71
C ASP A 45 35.48 5.69 -22.10
N GLY A 46 34.42 5.43 -22.87
CA GLY A 46 34.50 4.82 -24.21
C GLY A 46 34.66 3.29 -24.20
N ALA A 47 34.85 2.66 -23.05
CA ALA A 47 34.82 1.21 -22.89
C ALA A 47 33.38 0.73 -22.67
N ARG A 48 33.01 -0.37 -23.35
CA ARG A 48 31.71 -1.03 -23.19
C ARG A 48 31.89 -2.41 -22.58
N GLY A 49 30.94 -2.79 -21.75
CA GLY A 49 30.90 -4.13 -21.20
C GLY A 49 29.71 -4.34 -20.28
N TRP A 50 29.62 -5.58 -19.79
CA TRP A 50 28.55 -6.06 -18.94
C TRP A 50 28.89 -5.92 -17.47
N PHE A 51 27.89 -5.61 -16.66
CA PHE A 51 27.99 -5.55 -15.22
C PHE A 51 26.66 -5.86 -14.52
N PRO A 52 26.67 -6.25 -13.24
CA PRO A 52 25.46 -6.57 -12.51
C PRO A 52 24.67 -5.30 -12.16
N SER A 53 23.37 -5.29 -12.40
CA SER A 53 22.50 -4.15 -12.06
C SER A 53 22.43 -3.87 -10.56
N SER A 54 22.73 -4.86 -9.73
CA SER A 54 22.78 -4.73 -8.27
C SER A 54 23.95 -3.86 -7.77
N TYR A 55 24.95 -3.59 -8.62
CA TYR A 55 26.13 -2.80 -8.27
C TYR A 55 25.93 -1.31 -8.54
N VAL A 56 24.76 -0.90 -9.05
CA VAL A 56 24.50 0.47 -9.49
C VAL A 56 23.13 0.98 -9.05
N GLN A 57 22.99 2.30 -8.93
CA GLN A 57 21.74 2.99 -8.66
C GLN A 57 21.37 3.87 -9.87
N VAL A 58 20.15 3.73 -10.41
CA VAL A 58 19.68 4.55 -11.55
C VAL A 58 19.45 5.99 -11.10
N LEU A 59 19.96 6.95 -11.89
CA LEU A 59 19.75 8.38 -11.68
C LEU A 59 18.54 8.84 -12.49
N GLU A 60 17.44 9.18 -11.81
CA GLU A 60 16.26 9.76 -12.45
C GLU A 60 16.51 11.23 -12.81
N ARG A 61 16.19 11.60 -14.06
CA ARG A 61 16.23 12.99 -14.52
C ARG A 61 14.94 13.69 -14.06
N THR A 62 15.04 14.57 -13.08
CA THR A 62 13.97 15.50 -12.72
C THR A 62 13.72 16.46 -13.89
N ALA A 63 12.69 16.16 -14.69
CA ALA A 63 12.15 17.11 -15.65
C ALA A 63 11.27 18.12 -14.90
N SER A 64 11.67 19.38 -15.01
CA SER A 64 11.14 20.53 -14.29
C SER A 64 9.71 20.89 -14.69
N LEU A 65 8.95 21.32 -13.68
CA LEU A 65 7.63 21.95 -13.75
C LEU A 65 7.59 23.18 -14.66
N GLY A 66 6.49 23.32 -15.42
CA GLY A 66 6.09 24.54 -16.11
C GLY A 66 4.72 25.03 -15.65
N GLN A 67 4.74 26.09 -14.84
CA GLN A 67 3.77 27.21 -14.70
C GLN A 67 2.33 26.97 -14.20
N LEU A 68 2.03 27.50 -13.00
CA LEU A 68 0.82 28.30 -12.68
C LEU A 68 1.14 29.25 -11.48
N PRO A 69 0.37 30.36 -11.28
CA PRO A 69 0.89 31.65 -10.84
C PRO A 69 1.06 31.86 -9.33
N VAL A 70 1.92 32.83 -9.07
CA VAL A 70 2.44 33.37 -7.81
C VAL A 70 1.34 33.96 -6.93
N ASP A 71 1.23 33.52 -5.67
CA ASP A 71 1.31 34.43 -4.51
C ASP A 71 1.48 33.68 -3.18
N ASP A 72 2.42 34.21 -2.38
CA ASP A 72 2.71 33.96 -0.97
C ASP A 72 3.58 32.74 -0.55
N ILE A 73 4.83 32.73 -1.04
CA ILE A 73 5.95 32.03 -0.39
C ILE A 73 6.76 33.06 0.38
N ARG A 74 6.76 33.00 1.73
CA ARG A 74 7.87 33.56 2.51
C ARG A 74 8.52 32.67 3.54
N ASP A 75 7.98 31.51 3.89
CA ASP A 75 8.71 30.53 4.70
C ASP A 75 8.35 29.09 4.32
N PRO A 76 9.32 28.18 4.11
CA PRO A 76 9.03 26.75 3.96
C PRO A 76 8.62 26.15 5.32
N LEU A 77 7.64 25.24 5.30
CA LEU A 77 7.28 24.44 6.46
C LEU A 77 8.48 23.56 6.89
N PRO A 78 8.62 23.19 8.17
CA PRO A 78 9.65 22.25 8.57
C PRO A 78 9.53 20.92 7.79
N PRO A 79 10.62 20.17 7.58
CA PRO A 79 10.64 19.00 6.67
C PRO A 79 9.60 17.93 6.94
N GLN A 80 9.13 17.83 8.19
CA GLN A 80 8.16 16.84 8.63
C GLN A 80 6.72 17.35 8.65
N TRP A 81 6.46 18.59 8.25
CA TRP A 81 5.12 19.19 8.30
C TRP A 81 4.56 19.44 6.91
N ARG A 82 3.31 19.01 6.71
CA ARG A 82 2.55 19.21 5.47
C ARG A 82 1.28 20.01 5.74
N CYS A 83 0.87 20.86 4.80
CA CYS A 83 -0.36 21.64 4.87
C CYS A 83 -1.46 20.94 4.06
N TYR A 84 -2.67 20.89 4.63
CA TYR A 84 -3.86 20.30 4.05
C TYR A 84 -5.04 21.29 4.18
N MET A 85 -6.10 21.07 3.40
CA MET A 85 -7.36 21.82 3.51
C MET A 85 -8.47 20.91 4.01
N SER A 86 -9.26 21.40 4.95
CA SER A 86 -10.47 20.73 5.43
C SER A 86 -11.58 20.79 4.38
N PRO A 87 -12.62 19.94 4.50
CA PRO A 87 -13.81 20.00 3.64
C PRO A 87 -14.57 21.34 3.70
N GLN A 88 -14.30 22.16 4.72
CA GLN A 88 -14.86 23.51 4.89
C GLN A 88 -13.91 24.61 4.38
N GLY A 89 -12.83 24.24 3.67
CA GLY A 89 -11.86 25.17 3.08
C GLY A 89 -10.83 25.74 4.07
N ARG A 90 -10.69 25.17 5.28
CA ARG A 90 -9.76 25.68 6.30
C ARG A 90 -8.45 24.91 6.29
N ARG A 91 -7.31 25.62 6.31
CA ARG A 91 -5.99 24.99 6.33
C ARG A 91 -5.66 24.37 7.70
N TYR A 92 -5.04 23.20 7.70
CA TYR A 92 -4.47 22.55 8.88
C TYR A 92 -3.14 21.89 8.51
N TYR A 93 -2.27 21.68 9.50
CA TYR A 93 -0.93 21.14 9.31
C TYR A 93 -0.80 19.80 10.03
N VAL A 94 -0.14 18.85 9.37
CA VAL A 94 0.08 17.50 9.92
C VAL A 94 1.57 17.19 9.87
N ASN A 95 2.08 16.67 10.98
CA ASN A 95 3.43 16.15 11.06
C ASN A 95 3.46 14.69 10.60
N THR A 96 4.17 14.40 9.52
CA THR A 96 4.20 13.08 8.87
C THR A 96 5.04 12.03 9.60
N THR A 97 5.74 12.41 10.69
CA THR A 97 6.55 11.48 11.48
C THR A 97 5.84 11.02 12.75
N ASN A 98 5.12 11.91 13.43
CA ASN A 98 4.48 11.62 14.72
C ASN A 98 2.94 11.69 14.69
N ASN A 99 2.34 11.98 13.53
CA ASN A 99 0.90 12.14 13.32
C ASN A 99 0.24 13.26 14.14
N GLU A 100 1.00 14.24 14.61
CA GLU A 100 0.47 15.43 15.29
C GLU A 100 -0.22 16.38 14.30
N THR A 101 -1.31 17.03 14.74
CA THR A 101 -2.07 17.98 13.90
C THR A 101 -2.23 19.32 14.60
N THR A 102 -2.18 20.41 13.84
CA THR A 102 -2.43 21.77 14.34
C THR A 102 -3.13 22.64 13.31
N TRP A 103 -3.91 23.61 13.77
CA TRP A 103 -4.54 24.63 12.93
C TRP A 103 -3.65 25.86 12.75
N GLU A 104 -2.58 25.97 13.53
CA GLU A 104 -1.61 27.05 13.48
C GLU A 104 -0.37 26.62 12.68
N ARG A 105 0.24 27.53 11.93
CA ARG A 105 1.38 27.20 11.07
C ARG A 105 2.63 26.88 11.90
N PRO A 106 3.23 25.68 11.79
CA PRO A 106 4.49 25.34 12.44
C PRO A 106 5.65 26.17 11.86
N SER A 107 6.50 26.75 12.71
CA SER A 107 7.66 27.56 12.31
C SER A 107 8.94 26.72 12.17
N SER A 108 9.85 27.13 11.28
CA SER A 108 11.09 26.43 10.91
C SER A 108 12.34 26.88 11.70
N THR A 109 12.21 27.75 12.69
CA THR A 109 13.36 28.30 13.46
C THR A 109 13.49 27.70 14.88
N PRO A 110 14.66 27.18 15.27
CA PRO A 110 14.92 26.75 16.65
C PRO A 110 15.14 27.95 17.61
N GLY A 111 14.33 28.04 18.68
CA GLY A 111 14.68 28.73 19.93
C GLY A 111 14.40 30.24 20.03
N THR A 112 13.19 30.62 20.45
CA THR A 112 12.89 31.54 21.58
C THR A 112 11.37 31.77 21.67
N PRO A 113 10.77 31.84 22.87
CA PRO A 113 9.32 31.87 23.05
C PRO A 113 8.76 33.29 22.85
N LYS A 114 7.65 33.42 22.12
CA LYS A 114 6.77 34.59 22.21
C LYS A 114 5.39 34.17 22.68
N MET A 115 5.00 34.75 23.82
CA MET A 115 3.67 34.61 24.41
C MET A 115 2.59 35.36 23.63
N SER A 116 1.45 34.69 23.50
CA SER A 116 0.05 35.13 23.68
C SER A 116 -0.49 36.35 22.91
N LEU A 117 -1.49 36.09 22.06
CA LEU A 117 -2.78 36.77 22.17
C LEU A 117 -3.92 35.75 22.18
N ARG A 118 -4.66 35.78 23.28
CA ARG A 118 -5.70 34.84 23.71
C ARG A 118 -7.06 35.52 23.56
N HIS A 119 -7.95 35.02 22.69
CA HIS A 119 -9.40 35.28 22.74
C HIS A 119 -10.11 33.95 22.42
N LYS A 120 -10.40 33.09 23.41
CA LYS A 120 -11.65 33.03 24.21
C LYS A 120 -12.93 33.16 23.38
N ASN A 121 -13.65 32.05 23.23
CA ASN A 121 -15.11 31.99 23.39
C ASN A 121 -15.53 30.57 23.80
N SER A 122 -15.64 30.38 25.11
CA SER A 122 -16.38 29.30 25.76
C SER A 122 -17.57 29.95 26.49
N LEU A 123 -18.76 29.46 26.18
CA LEU A 123 -20.04 29.43 26.92
C LEU A 123 -20.11 30.16 28.28
N PRO A 124 -21.18 30.93 28.57
CA PRO A 124 -21.51 31.31 29.94
C PRO A 124 -22.53 30.35 30.57
N ALA A 125 -22.20 29.87 31.76
CA ALA A 125 -23.15 29.32 32.73
C ALA A 125 -23.55 30.41 33.74
N VAL A 126 -24.83 30.30 34.11
CA VAL A 126 -25.67 31.03 35.05
C VAL A 126 -25.09 31.18 36.48
N ASN A 127 -25.07 32.42 37.02
CA ASN A 127 -25.73 32.91 38.25
C ASN A 127 -25.00 34.09 38.94
N GLY A 128 -25.76 35.11 39.38
CA GLY A 128 -25.44 35.87 40.61
C GLY A 128 -25.32 37.41 40.55
N PHE A 129 -26.48 38.10 40.65
CA PHE A 129 -26.78 39.27 41.52
C PHE A 129 -26.12 40.68 41.33
N HIS A 130 -27.02 41.66 41.07
CA HIS A 130 -27.07 43.11 41.43
C HIS A 130 -25.97 44.08 40.92
N SER A 131 -26.19 45.36 40.58
CA SER A 131 -27.35 46.26 40.50
C SER A 131 -26.93 47.56 39.77
N SER A 132 -27.93 48.27 39.24
CA SER A 132 -28.02 49.72 38.97
C SER A 132 -27.33 50.35 37.73
N GLY A 133 -28.13 51.12 36.98
CA GLY A 133 -27.64 52.31 36.26
C GLY A 133 -27.94 52.42 34.77
N SER A 134 -29.20 52.53 34.36
CA SER A 134 -29.56 53.33 33.17
C SER A 134 -29.78 54.78 33.64
N PRO A 135 -29.70 55.84 32.79
CA PRO A 135 -30.78 56.04 31.81
C PRO A 135 -30.46 56.87 30.52
N LEU A 136 -31.29 56.60 29.49
CA LEU A 136 -31.89 57.52 28.49
C LEU A 136 -31.19 57.90 27.14
N HIS A 137 -31.92 57.54 26.08
CA HIS A 137 -32.45 58.34 24.94
C HIS A 137 -31.54 58.92 23.83
N HIS A 138 -31.81 58.48 22.58
CA HIS A 138 -32.39 59.22 21.42
C HIS A 138 -32.10 58.41 20.13
N VAL A 139 -33.08 57.83 19.43
CA VAL A 139 -33.89 58.41 18.32
C VAL A 139 -33.02 59.12 17.28
N GLU A 140 -32.81 58.55 16.08
CA GLU A 140 -33.60 58.87 14.87
C GLU A 140 -33.15 58.08 13.61
N HIS A 141 -34.17 57.74 12.81
CA HIS A 141 -34.25 57.51 11.36
C HIS A 141 -33.27 58.37 10.49
N SER A 142 -32.90 58.10 9.23
CA SER A 142 -33.37 57.25 8.14
C SER A 142 -32.48 57.48 6.90
N HIS A 143 -32.50 56.54 5.95
CA HIS A 143 -32.44 56.72 4.48
C HIS A 143 -31.44 57.71 3.84
N ASN A 144 -30.59 57.24 2.91
CA ASN A 144 -30.99 57.12 1.50
C ASN A 144 -29.88 56.55 0.60
N SER A 145 -30.31 55.71 -0.33
CA SER A 145 -29.58 55.33 -1.53
C SER A 145 -30.09 56.20 -2.69
N LEU A 146 -29.18 56.70 -3.55
CA LEU A 146 -29.48 57.38 -4.81
C LEU A 146 -28.74 56.63 -5.94
N VAL A 147 -29.49 55.94 -6.82
CA VAL A 147 -29.91 56.36 -8.17
C VAL A 147 -28.86 56.14 -9.27
N ARG A 148 -29.21 55.27 -10.24
CA ARG A 148 -29.15 55.65 -11.67
C ARG A 148 -30.10 54.81 -12.56
N LYS A 149 -31.00 55.52 -13.25
CA LYS A 149 -31.81 55.15 -14.44
C LYS A 149 -30.86 54.95 -15.66
N SER A 150 -31.20 54.35 -16.81
CA SER A 150 -32.42 54.27 -17.65
C SER A 150 -32.23 53.12 -18.68
N SER A 151 -33.22 52.47 -19.31
CA SER A 151 -34.11 53.01 -20.37
C SER A 151 -35.18 51.96 -20.78
N THR A 152 -36.38 52.44 -21.12
CA THR A 152 -37.66 51.82 -21.62
C THR A 152 -37.56 51.19 -23.04
N GLU A 153 -38.04 49.97 -23.32
CA GLU A 153 -39.41 49.41 -23.58
C GLU A 153 -39.86 49.43 -25.07
N PRO A 154 -40.66 48.46 -25.57
CA PRO A 154 -42.11 48.48 -25.31
C PRO A 154 -42.84 47.12 -25.13
N GLN A 155 -43.86 47.16 -24.27
CA GLN A 155 -45.20 46.54 -24.38
C GLN A 155 -45.37 45.00 -24.38
N GLN A 156 -45.93 44.46 -23.28
CA GLN A 156 -47.30 43.89 -23.20
C GLN A 156 -47.56 43.30 -21.79
N SER A 157 -48.76 43.51 -21.26
CA SER A 157 -49.28 42.89 -20.03
C SER A 157 -50.80 42.66 -20.18
N PRO A 158 -51.49 41.87 -19.32
CA PRO A 158 -51.04 40.78 -18.45
C PRO A 158 -51.89 39.50 -18.61
N GLY A 159 -51.29 38.32 -18.48
CA GLY A 159 -52.00 37.04 -18.45
C GLY A 159 -51.55 36.19 -17.27
N SER A 160 -52.47 35.97 -16.33
CA SER A 160 -52.37 35.13 -15.15
C SER A 160 -51.75 33.75 -15.40
N THR A 161 -50.71 33.38 -14.64
CA THR A 161 -50.42 31.97 -14.32
C THR A 161 -49.82 31.83 -12.93
N SER A 162 -50.49 31.00 -12.13
CA SER A 162 -50.15 30.46 -10.82
C SER A 162 -48.68 30.05 -10.63
N PRO A 163 -48.15 30.03 -9.39
CA PRO A 163 -46.75 29.73 -9.16
C PRO A 163 -46.46 28.25 -9.47
N THR A 164 -45.66 28.03 -10.50
CA THR A 164 -45.04 26.73 -10.81
C THR A 164 -44.24 26.23 -9.61
N ARG A 165 -44.69 25.08 -9.10
CA ARG A 165 -43.99 24.15 -8.21
C ARG A 165 -42.51 24.05 -8.61
N LYS A 166 -41.61 24.70 -7.85
CA LYS A 166 -40.16 24.42 -7.92
C LYS A 166 -39.97 22.93 -7.58
N GLN A 167 -39.73 22.10 -8.58
CA GLN A 167 -39.17 20.77 -8.36
C GLN A 167 -37.77 20.97 -7.76
N ASN A 168 -37.61 20.68 -6.48
CA ASN A 168 -36.29 20.53 -5.87
C ASN A 168 -35.57 19.42 -6.63
N LYS A 169 -34.57 19.76 -7.44
CA LYS A 169 -33.66 18.76 -8.03
C LYS A 169 -32.89 18.13 -6.87
N GLU A 170 -33.07 16.83 -6.63
CA GLU A 170 -32.26 16.10 -5.66
C GLU A 170 -30.79 16.11 -6.10
N THR A 171 -29.95 16.78 -5.31
CA THR A 171 -28.51 16.96 -5.57
C THR A 171 -27.66 15.76 -5.14
N THR A 172 -28.25 14.78 -4.46
CA THR A 172 -27.60 13.61 -3.89
C THR A 172 -28.39 12.34 -4.14
N VAL A 173 -27.72 11.19 -4.18
CA VAL A 173 -28.33 9.86 -4.28
C VAL A 173 -27.85 9.00 -3.13
N THR A 174 -28.77 8.29 -2.45
CA THR A 174 -28.40 7.37 -1.37
C THR A 174 -28.52 5.93 -1.86
N ILE A 175 -27.41 5.18 -1.82
CA ILE A 175 -27.32 3.78 -2.24
C ILE A 175 -26.77 2.99 -1.05
N ASN A 176 -27.47 1.92 -0.66
CA ASN A 176 -27.10 1.07 0.49
C ASN A 176 -26.74 1.86 1.76
N CYS A 177 -27.57 2.88 2.06
CA CYS A 177 -27.45 3.78 3.21
C CYS A 177 -26.24 4.75 3.18
N VAL A 178 -25.47 4.81 2.08
CA VAL A 178 -24.43 5.83 1.85
C VAL A 178 -24.90 6.85 0.85
N THR A 179 -24.70 8.12 1.16
CA THR A 179 -25.10 9.22 0.29
C THR A 179 -23.93 9.66 -0.58
N PHE A 180 -24.14 9.59 -1.89
CA PHE A 180 -23.24 10.05 -2.93
C PHE A 180 -23.80 11.30 -3.60
N PRO A 181 -22.96 12.12 -4.22
CA PRO A 181 -23.46 13.22 -5.03
C PRO A 181 -24.20 12.72 -6.29
N SER A 182 -25.21 13.47 -6.74
CA SER A 182 -25.93 13.16 -7.97
C SER A 182 -25.08 13.53 -9.19
N LEU A 183 -24.91 12.59 -10.13
CA LEU A 183 -24.15 12.80 -11.38
C LEU A 183 -24.68 13.97 -12.22
N ALA A 184 -25.94 14.38 -12.03
CA ALA A 184 -26.57 15.47 -12.77
C ALA A 184 -26.16 16.88 -12.32
N CYS A 185 -25.43 17.02 -11.20
CA CYS A 185 -25.13 18.32 -10.59
C CYS A 185 -23.68 18.47 -10.09
N MET A 186 -22.74 17.63 -10.53
CA MET A 186 -21.37 17.63 -9.99
C MET A 186 -20.32 18.28 -10.89
N PRO A 187 -19.52 19.24 -10.38
CA PRO A 187 -18.15 19.46 -10.86
C PRO A 187 -17.25 18.26 -10.46
N GLU A 188 -16.16 18.03 -11.18
CA GLU A 188 -15.23 16.91 -10.94
C GLU A 188 -14.81 16.82 -9.46
N GLN A 189 -15.10 15.69 -8.82
CA GLN A 189 -14.62 15.40 -7.46
C GLN A 189 -13.17 14.94 -7.54
N GLN A 190 -12.27 15.68 -6.90
CA GLN A 190 -10.85 15.31 -6.82
C GLN A 190 -10.67 14.05 -5.96
N LEU A 191 -9.80 13.14 -6.42
CA LEU A 191 -9.38 11.96 -5.67
C LEU A 191 -8.54 12.36 -4.47
N LEU A 192 -8.56 11.54 -3.40
CA LEU A 192 -7.71 11.73 -2.23
C LEU A 192 -6.23 11.55 -2.58
N LYS A 193 -5.93 10.59 -3.47
CA LYS A 193 -4.58 10.34 -4.01
C LYS A 193 -4.61 10.35 -5.54
N PRO A 194 -4.59 11.53 -6.21
CA PRO A 194 -4.91 11.67 -7.64
C PRO A 194 -3.93 11.00 -8.61
N ASN A 195 -2.72 10.66 -8.17
CA ASN A 195 -1.71 9.99 -8.98
C ASN A 195 -1.54 8.50 -8.64
N GLU A 196 -2.41 7.95 -7.78
CA GLU A 196 -2.29 6.60 -7.27
C GLU A 196 -3.63 5.87 -7.34
N TRP A 197 -3.59 4.56 -7.63
CA TRP A 197 -4.76 3.70 -7.53
C TRP A 197 -4.96 3.23 -6.09
N SER A 198 -5.28 4.18 -5.21
CA SER A 198 -5.33 3.92 -3.77
C SER A 198 -6.61 3.22 -3.32
N TYR A 199 -6.50 2.32 -2.34
CA TYR A 199 -7.65 1.66 -1.74
C TYR A 199 -8.68 2.64 -1.16
N CYS A 200 -8.25 3.83 -0.72
CA CYS A 200 -9.18 4.83 -0.18
C CYS A 200 -9.99 5.57 -1.26
N ASP A 201 -9.70 5.42 -2.55
CA ASP A 201 -10.40 6.16 -3.61
C ASP A 201 -11.45 5.32 -4.35
N TYR A 202 -11.26 3.99 -4.43
CA TYR A 202 -11.99 3.14 -5.38
C TYR A 202 -12.92 2.08 -4.76
N PHE A 203 -13.04 2.02 -3.43
CA PHE A 203 -13.76 0.95 -2.72
C PHE A 203 -14.94 1.46 -1.87
N TRP A 204 -15.69 2.42 -2.40
CA TRP A 204 -16.81 3.06 -1.69
C TRP A 204 -18.18 2.41 -1.91
N THR A 205 -18.43 1.92 -3.12
CA THR A 205 -19.70 1.31 -3.51
C THR A 205 -19.70 -0.19 -3.27
N ASP A 206 -20.85 -0.75 -2.93
CA ASP A 206 -21.01 -2.19 -2.79
C ASP A 206 -21.13 -2.84 -4.17
N LYS A 207 -20.53 -4.03 -4.32
CA LYS A 207 -20.55 -4.82 -5.56
C LYS A 207 -21.59 -5.93 -5.44
N LYS A 208 -22.30 -6.25 -6.53
CA LYS A 208 -23.14 -7.45 -6.59
C LYS A 208 -22.27 -8.70 -6.50
N ASP A 209 -22.65 -9.63 -5.64
CA ASP A 209 -22.02 -10.94 -5.56
C ASP A 209 -22.23 -11.70 -6.90
N PRO A 210 -21.16 -12.12 -7.59
CA PRO A 210 -21.27 -12.95 -8.79
C PRO A 210 -22.05 -14.25 -8.57
N GLN A 211 -22.12 -14.76 -7.34
CA GLN A 211 -22.83 -15.98 -6.98
C GLN A 211 -24.32 -15.75 -6.65
N GLY A 212 -24.80 -14.51 -6.75
CA GLY A 212 -26.23 -14.17 -6.80
C GLY A 212 -26.94 -14.01 -5.45
N ASN A 213 -26.26 -14.17 -4.31
CA ASN A 213 -26.91 -14.22 -2.99
C ASN A 213 -26.75 -12.95 -2.13
N GLY A 214 -26.11 -11.88 -2.63
CA GLY A 214 -25.98 -10.64 -1.85
C GLY A 214 -25.19 -9.52 -2.52
N CYS A 215 -24.97 -8.44 -1.75
CA CYS A 215 -24.01 -7.40 -2.07
C CYS A 215 -22.79 -7.56 -1.16
N ILE A 216 -21.59 -7.41 -1.73
CA ILE A 216 -20.31 -7.42 -1.03
C ILE A 216 -19.86 -5.97 -0.92
N THR A 217 -19.49 -5.53 0.29
CA THR A 217 -19.01 -4.15 0.48
C THR A 217 -17.64 -3.94 -0.17
N GLY A 218 -17.31 -2.70 -0.54
CA GLY A 218 -15.97 -2.39 -1.05
C GLY A 218 -14.86 -2.78 -0.08
N PHE A 219 -15.08 -2.63 1.23
CA PHE A 219 -14.13 -3.03 2.27
C PHE A 219 -13.91 -4.55 2.34
N GLU A 220 -14.99 -5.34 2.20
CA GLU A 220 -14.88 -6.80 2.16
C GLU A 220 -14.03 -7.26 0.98
N VAL A 221 -14.11 -6.59 -0.18
CA VAL A 221 -13.23 -6.89 -1.33
C VAL A 221 -11.75 -6.71 -0.95
N LEU A 222 -11.41 -5.63 -0.24
CA LEU A 222 -10.05 -5.39 0.26
C LEU A 222 -9.61 -6.47 1.25
N LEU A 223 -10.48 -6.85 2.19
CA LEU A 223 -10.19 -7.93 3.15
C LEU A 223 -9.95 -9.27 2.45
N GLN A 224 -10.77 -9.62 1.46
CA GLN A 224 -10.56 -10.85 0.68
C GLN A 224 -9.23 -10.83 -0.07
N LYS A 225 -8.82 -9.67 -0.60
CA LYS A 225 -7.48 -9.51 -1.21
C LYS A 225 -6.36 -9.78 -0.22
N GLN A 226 -6.49 -9.29 1.02
CA GLN A 226 -5.50 -9.53 2.08
C GLN A 226 -5.42 -11.03 2.43
N LEU A 227 -6.58 -11.67 2.67
CA LEU A 227 -6.66 -13.09 2.99
C LEU A 227 -6.05 -13.96 1.88
N LYS A 228 -6.38 -13.65 0.62
CA LYS A 228 -5.77 -14.31 -0.55
C LYS A 228 -4.26 -14.08 -0.62
N GLY A 229 -3.78 -12.87 -0.29
CA GLY A 229 -2.36 -12.56 -0.21
C GLY A 229 -1.61 -13.42 0.81
N LYS A 230 -2.18 -13.62 2.00
CA LYS A 230 -1.61 -14.52 3.03
C LYS A 230 -1.65 -15.98 2.62
N GLN A 231 -2.72 -16.42 1.95
CA GLN A 231 -2.81 -17.77 1.42
C GLN A 231 -1.73 -18.04 0.36
N MET A 232 -1.55 -17.14 -0.60
CA MET A 232 -0.52 -17.25 -1.64
C MET A 232 0.89 -17.31 -1.04
N GLN A 233 1.17 -16.50 -0.01
CA GLN A 233 2.43 -16.56 0.74
C GLN A 233 2.66 -17.93 1.39
N LYS A 234 1.61 -18.58 1.92
CA LYS A 234 1.70 -19.93 2.49
C LYS A 234 2.02 -20.98 1.41
N GLU A 235 1.35 -20.90 0.26
CA GLU A 235 1.59 -21.79 -0.88
C GLU A 235 3.02 -21.63 -1.43
N MET A 236 3.55 -20.40 -1.47
CA MET A 236 4.95 -20.15 -1.82
C MET A 236 5.91 -20.83 -0.84
N ALA A 237 5.64 -20.78 0.48
CA ALA A 237 6.45 -21.49 1.47
C ALA A 237 6.39 -23.02 1.28
N GLU A 238 5.20 -23.56 0.98
CA GLU A 238 5.01 -24.99 0.69
C GLU A 238 5.81 -25.41 -0.55
N PHE A 239 5.86 -24.57 -1.59
CA PHE A 239 6.71 -24.81 -2.76
C PHE A 239 8.21 -24.88 -2.41
N ILE A 240 8.70 -23.94 -1.58
CA ILE A 240 10.09 -23.95 -1.11
C ILE A 240 10.37 -25.21 -0.27
N ARG A 241 9.42 -25.67 0.54
CA ARG A 241 9.55 -26.92 1.30
C ARG A 241 9.71 -28.13 0.38
N GLU A 242 8.96 -28.23 -0.70
CA GLU A 242 9.16 -29.32 -1.66
C GLU A 242 10.53 -29.24 -2.34
N ARG A 243 11.02 -28.02 -2.65
CA ARG A 243 12.39 -27.84 -3.12
C ARG A 243 13.42 -28.31 -2.09
N ILE A 244 13.25 -27.99 -0.81
CA ILE A 244 14.14 -28.44 0.28
C ILE A 244 14.22 -29.97 0.33
N LYS A 245 13.07 -30.66 0.27
CA LYS A 245 13.03 -32.13 0.26
C LYS A 245 13.79 -32.75 -0.92
N ILE A 246 13.65 -32.16 -2.11
CA ILE A 246 14.39 -32.61 -3.30
C ILE A 246 15.90 -32.49 -3.08
N GLU A 247 16.35 -31.36 -2.53
CA GLU A 247 17.79 -31.14 -2.24
C GLU A 247 18.31 -32.10 -1.16
N GLU A 248 17.52 -32.38 -0.11
CA GLU A 248 17.89 -33.34 0.93
C GLU A 248 18.01 -34.76 0.38
N GLU A 249 17.10 -35.18 -0.49
CA GLU A 249 17.16 -36.49 -1.13
C GLU A 249 18.34 -36.59 -2.11
N TYR A 250 18.60 -35.53 -2.88
CA TYR A 250 19.75 -35.45 -3.78
C TYR A 250 21.08 -35.57 -3.01
N ALA A 251 21.26 -34.77 -1.96
CA ALA A 251 22.42 -34.82 -1.08
C ALA A 251 22.60 -36.21 -0.45
N LYS A 252 21.51 -36.82 0.03
CA LYS A 252 21.54 -38.18 0.59
C LYS A 252 22.01 -39.22 -0.43
N ASN A 253 21.57 -39.12 -1.68
CA ASN A 253 21.96 -40.05 -2.73
C ASN A 253 23.44 -39.89 -3.11
N LEU A 254 23.93 -38.64 -3.24
CA LEU A 254 25.36 -38.35 -3.46
C LEU A 254 26.23 -38.88 -2.31
N SER A 255 25.84 -38.62 -1.06
CA SER A 255 26.52 -39.12 0.13
C SER A 255 26.56 -40.65 0.18
N LYS A 256 25.48 -41.32 -0.24
CA LYS A 256 25.48 -42.80 -0.33
C LYS A 256 26.41 -43.30 -1.43
N LEU A 257 26.42 -42.64 -2.59
CA LEU A 257 27.24 -43.02 -3.74
C LEU A 257 28.75 -42.87 -3.45
N SER A 258 29.16 -41.81 -2.75
CA SER A 258 30.56 -41.58 -2.39
C SER A 258 31.16 -42.67 -1.51
N GLN A 259 30.32 -43.41 -0.77
CA GLN A 259 30.75 -44.48 0.14
C GLN A 259 30.77 -45.87 -0.50
N ILE A 260 30.34 -46.02 -1.75
CA ILE A 260 30.33 -47.35 -2.40
C ILE A 260 31.77 -47.74 -2.76
N PRO A 261 32.24 -48.95 -2.40
CA PRO A 261 33.62 -49.39 -2.62
C PRO A 261 33.87 -49.86 -4.08
N LEU A 262 33.34 -49.14 -5.08
CA LEU A 262 33.64 -49.43 -6.47
C LEU A 262 35.07 -49.01 -6.80
N ALA A 263 35.78 -49.89 -7.54
CA ALA A 263 37.18 -49.73 -7.92
C ALA A 263 38.09 -49.30 -6.74
N SER A 264 37.82 -49.81 -5.54
CA SER A 264 38.63 -49.51 -4.34
C SER A 264 39.98 -50.21 -4.32
N GLN A 265 40.23 -51.12 -5.28
CA GLN A 265 41.49 -51.83 -5.47
C GLN A 265 42.39 -51.14 -6.50
N GLU A 266 41.97 -50.02 -7.09
CA GLU A 266 42.85 -49.22 -7.95
C GLU A 266 43.94 -48.58 -7.10
N GLU A 267 45.18 -48.70 -7.52
CA GLU A 267 46.38 -48.32 -6.77
C GLU A 267 47.14 -47.17 -7.45
N GLY A 268 48.21 -46.70 -6.81
CA GLY A 268 49.06 -45.65 -7.36
C GLY A 268 48.37 -44.29 -7.48
N THR A 269 48.96 -43.43 -8.32
CA THR A 269 48.48 -42.07 -8.56
C THR A 269 47.08 -42.05 -9.18
N LEU A 270 46.74 -43.03 -10.02
CA LEU A 270 45.38 -43.20 -10.55
C LEU A 270 44.37 -43.56 -9.47
N GLY A 271 44.73 -44.48 -8.56
CA GLY A 271 43.90 -44.87 -7.41
C GLY A 271 43.60 -43.71 -6.47
N GLU A 272 44.59 -42.86 -6.18
CA GLU A 272 44.42 -41.64 -5.40
C GLU A 272 43.44 -40.64 -6.06
N ALA A 273 43.58 -40.40 -7.37
CA ALA A 273 42.67 -39.54 -8.11
C ALA A 273 41.22 -40.08 -8.11
N TRP A 274 41.05 -41.40 -8.28
CA TRP A 274 39.74 -42.06 -8.18
C TRP A 274 39.13 -41.95 -6.78
N ALA A 275 39.93 -42.13 -5.73
CA ALA A 275 39.48 -41.96 -4.35
C ALA A 275 39.03 -40.53 -4.07
N GLN A 276 39.76 -39.53 -4.59
CA GLN A 276 39.39 -38.11 -4.44
C GLN A 276 38.12 -37.74 -5.22
N LEU A 277 37.89 -38.31 -6.40
CA LEU A 277 36.63 -38.14 -7.12
C LEU A 277 35.45 -38.70 -6.30
N LYS A 278 35.58 -39.88 -5.68
CA LYS A 278 34.53 -40.38 -4.78
C LYS A 278 34.32 -39.45 -3.58
N LYS A 279 35.40 -38.90 -3.02
CA LYS A 279 35.32 -37.92 -1.93
C LYS A 279 34.62 -36.63 -2.34
N SER A 280 34.87 -36.11 -3.55
CA SER A 280 34.22 -34.87 -4.01
C SER A 280 32.70 -35.01 -4.07
N LEU A 281 32.16 -36.20 -4.37
CA LEU A 281 30.71 -36.46 -4.27
C LEU A 281 30.17 -36.32 -2.83
N ALA A 282 30.97 -36.63 -1.81
CA ALA A 282 30.59 -36.37 -0.42
C ALA A 282 30.61 -34.87 -0.10
N ASP A 283 31.59 -34.14 -0.64
CA ASP A 283 31.69 -32.68 -0.49
C ASP A 283 30.53 -31.97 -1.21
N GLU A 284 30.15 -32.41 -2.42
CA GLU A 284 28.94 -31.96 -3.15
C GLU A 284 27.66 -32.21 -2.33
N ALA A 285 27.53 -33.40 -1.73
CA ALA A 285 26.41 -33.72 -0.86
C ALA A 285 26.31 -32.72 0.32
N GLU A 286 27.43 -32.34 0.93
CA GLU A 286 27.46 -31.37 2.02
C GLU A 286 27.05 -29.97 1.56
N VAL A 287 27.50 -29.54 0.37
CA VAL A 287 27.11 -28.26 -0.24
C VAL A 287 25.58 -28.20 -0.42
N HIS A 288 24.98 -29.23 -1.00
CA HIS A 288 23.53 -29.30 -1.22
C HIS A 288 22.73 -29.41 0.09
N LEU A 289 23.23 -30.11 1.10
CA LEU A 289 22.59 -30.18 2.42
C LEU A 289 22.64 -28.84 3.17
N LYS A 290 23.74 -28.09 3.04
CA LYS A 290 23.83 -26.72 3.57
C LYS A 290 22.86 -25.79 2.83
N PHE A 291 22.74 -25.93 1.51
CA PHE A 291 21.79 -25.16 0.72
C PHE A 291 20.33 -25.40 1.17
N SER A 292 19.93 -26.66 1.36
CA SER A 292 18.58 -26.99 1.85
C SER A 292 18.30 -26.37 3.22
N SER A 293 19.29 -26.41 4.12
CA SER A 293 19.21 -25.80 5.45
C SER A 293 19.06 -24.28 5.38
N LYS A 294 19.80 -23.60 4.49
CA LYS A 294 19.67 -22.15 4.25
C LYS A 294 18.32 -21.80 3.62
N LEU A 295 17.82 -22.58 2.66
CA LEU A 295 16.48 -22.38 2.10
C LEU A 295 15.40 -22.43 3.19
N GLN A 296 15.52 -23.36 4.12
CA GLN A 296 14.56 -23.48 5.22
C GLN A 296 14.59 -22.24 6.14
N SER A 297 15.78 -21.82 6.57
CA SER A 297 15.93 -20.76 7.57
C SER A 297 15.77 -19.35 6.99
N GLU A 298 16.23 -19.12 5.77
CA GLU A 298 16.33 -17.79 5.14
C GLU A 298 15.23 -17.51 4.11
N VAL A 299 14.45 -18.51 3.67
CA VAL A 299 13.38 -18.31 2.67
C VAL A 299 12.04 -18.86 3.16
N GLU A 300 11.96 -20.15 3.48
CA GLU A 300 10.70 -20.79 3.88
C GLU A 300 10.15 -20.22 5.19
N LYS A 301 10.99 -20.19 6.24
CA LYS A 301 10.58 -19.75 7.57
C LYS A 301 10.10 -18.29 7.58
N PRO A 302 10.78 -17.31 6.96
CA PRO A 302 10.26 -15.94 6.84
C PRO A 302 8.88 -15.86 6.17
N PHE A 303 8.60 -16.66 5.13
CA PHE A 303 7.26 -16.72 4.55
C PHE A 303 6.22 -17.26 5.51
N LEU A 304 6.55 -18.17 6.41
CA LEU A 304 5.58 -18.70 7.37
C LEU A 304 5.31 -17.73 8.52
N THR A 305 6.37 -17.15 9.09
CA THR A 305 6.31 -16.31 10.30
C THR A 305 5.93 -14.86 10.04
N PHE A 306 5.97 -14.40 8.78
CA PHE A 306 5.56 -13.02 8.48
C PHE A 306 4.09 -12.78 8.85
N ARG A 307 3.90 -11.88 9.84
CA ARG A 307 2.59 -11.47 10.38
C ARG A 307 1.75 -12.62 10.94
N GLU A 308 2.22 -13.24 12.02
CA GLU A 308 1.51 -14.35 12.68
C GLU A 308 0.11 -13.95 13.20
N ASN A 309 -0.06 -12.72 13.66
CA ASN A 309 -1.35 -12.20 14.15
C ASN A 309 -2.33 -11.75 13.05
N PHE A 310 -1.98 -11.93 11.77
CA PHE A 310 -2.71 -11.41 10.63
C PHE A 310 -4.22 -11.72 10.64
N LYS A 311 -4.61 -12.97 10.92
CA LYS A 311 -6.04 -13.37 10.94
C LYS A 311 -6.83 -12.61 12.01
N LYS A 312 -6.21 -12.33 13.15
CA LYS A 312 -6.84 -11.58 14.24
C LYS A 312 -7.00 -10.12 13.87
N ASP A 313 -5.98 -9.53 13.24
CA ASP A 313 -6.02 -8.13 12.78
C ASP A 313 -7.08 -7.93 11.69
N MET A 314 -7.16 -8.83 10.70
CA MET A 314 -8.19 -8.76 9.65
C MET A 314 -9.60 -8.83 10.22
N LYS A 315 -9.86 -9.72 11.19
CA LYS A 315 -11.16 -9.79 11.89
C LYS A 315 -11.46 -8.51 12.68
N ARG A 316 -10.45 -7.92 13.31
CA ARG A 316 -10.61 -6.65 14.05
C ARG A 316 -11.01 -5.52 13.11
N PHE A 317 -10.33 -5.39 11.96
CA PHE A 317 -10.67 -4.37 10.96
C PHE A 317 -12.06 -4.59 10.36
N ASP A 318 -12.39 -5.83 10.01
CA ASP A 318 -13.71 -6.23 9.50
C ASP A 318 -14.82 -5.83 10.48
N HIS A 319 -14.70 -6.26 11.74
CA HIS A 319 -15.70 -5.98 12.76
C HIS A 319 -15.89 -4.47 13.01
N HIS A 320 -14.78 -3.73 13.08
CA HIS A 320 -14.81 -2.28 13.30
C HIS A 320 -15.56 -1.54 12.19
N ILE A 321 -15.23 -1.80 10.93
CA ILE A 321 -15.89 -1.15 9.79
C ILE A 321 -17.35 -1.62 9.64
N ALA A 322 -17.62 -2.90 9.86
CA ALA A 322 -18.97 -3.47 9.83
C ALA A 322 -19.89 -2.84 10.90
N ASP A 323 -19.37 -2.62 12.12
CA ASP A 323 -20.13 -1.99 13.19
C ASP A 323 -20.47 -0.52 12.88
N LEU A 324 -19.53 0.23 12.30
CA LEU A 324 -19.79 1.59 11.82
C LEU A 324 -20.83 1.62 10.70
N ARG A 325 -20.76 0.66 9.77
CA ARG A 325 -21.76 0.51 8.71
C ARG A 325 -23.14 0.18 9.26
N LYS A 326 -23.23 -0.70 10.26
CA LYS A 326 -24.47 -1.04 10.95
C LYS A 326 -25.08 0.17 11.67
N GLN A 327 -24.25 0.99 12.30
CA GLN A 327 -24.70 2.26 12.90
C GLN A 327 -25.28 3.21 11.83
N LEU A 328 -24.60 3.34 10.67
CA LEU A 328 -25.06 4.16 9.56
C LEU A 328 -26.43 3.70 9.02
N VAL A 329 -26.63 2.39 8.83
CA VAL A 329 -27.92 1.81 8.44
C VAL A 329 -29.01 2.16 9.45
N GLY A 330 -28.71 2.06 10.75
CA GLY A 330 -29.65 2.44 11.82
C GLY A 330 -30.01 3.93 11.79
N ARG A 331 -29.05 4.82 11.54
CA ARG A 331 -29.29 6.26 11.38
C ARG A 331 -30.14 6.57 10.15
N TYR A 332 -29.86 5.93 9.02
CA TYR A 332 -30.64 6.09 7.80
C TYR A 332 -32.11 5.69 8.00
N ALA A 333 -32.37 4.55 8.66
CA ALA A 333 -33.73 4.12 8.99
C ALA A 333 -34.46 5.14 9.89
N ALA A 334 -33.75 5.80 10.82
CA ALA A 334 -34.33 6.87 11.63
C ALA A 334 -34.67 8.12 10.81
N VAL A 335 -33.84 8.50 9.84
CA VAL A 335 -34.12 9.60 8.89
C VAL A 335 -35.37 9.28 8.07
N GLU A 336 -35.48 8.09 7.48
CA GLU A 336 -36.66 7.71 6.71
C GLU A 336 -37.95 7.74 7.56
N LYS A 337 -37.87 7.25 8.80
CA LYS A 337 -38.99 7.31 9.74
C LYS A 337 -39.39 8.76 10.07
N ALA A 338 -38.43 9.64 10.32
CA ALA A 338 -38.69 11.05 10.61
C ALA A 338 -39.24 11.79 9.37
N ARG A 339 -38.75 11.48 8.18
CA ARG A 339 -39.24 12.04 6.90
C ARG A 339 -40.69 11.66 6.66
N LYS A 340 -41.04 10.38 6.88
CA LYS A 340 -42.42 9.91 6.81
C LYS A 340 -43.31 10.63 7.83
N ALA A 341 -42.86 10.75 9.07
CA ALA A 341 -43.60 11.45 10.12
C ALA A 341 -43.84 12.93 9.78
N LEU A 342 -42.86 13.63 9.20
CA LEU A 342 -43.01 15.00 8.73
C LEU A 342 -44.06 15.08 7.61
N ALA A 343 -43.99 14.21 6.60
CA ALA A 343 -44.95 14.17 5.51
C ALA A 343 -46.39 13.94 6.01
N ASP A 344 -46.57 13.00 6.96
CA ASP A 344 -47.87 12.73 7.57
C ASP A 344 -48.41 13.95 8.34
N ARG A 345 -47.54 14.67 9.09
CA ARG A 345 -47.93 15.90 9.82
C ARG A 345 -48.23 17.09 8.90
N GLN A 346 -47.52 17.21 7.78
CA GLN A 346 -47.78 18.23 6.77
C GLN A 346 -49.14 18.01 6.09
N LYS A 347 -49.46 16.75 5.77
CA LYS A 347 -50.78 16.38 5.23
C LYS A 347 -51.91 16.65 6.24
N GLU A 348 -51.70 16.35 7.52
CA GLU A 348 -52.66 16.68 8.59
C GLU A 348 -52.92 18.19 8.69
N LEU A 349 -51.86 19.00 8.63
CA LEU A 349 -51.96 20.47 8.63
C LEU A 349 -52.71 21.00 7.41
N GLU A 350 -52.44 20.46 6.23
CA GLU A 350 -53.12 20.84 4.98
C GLU A 350 -54.62 20.54 5.05
N LEU A 351 -55.01 19.33 5.49
CA LEU A 351 -56.41 18.95 5.68
C LEU A 351 -57.14 19.85 6.67
N LYS A 352 -56.49 20.20 7.79
CA LYS A 352 -57.07 21.13 8.79
C LYS A 352 -57.22 22.54 8.24
N THR A 353 -56.31 22.98 7.37
CA THR A 353 -56.38 24.28 6.69
C THR A 353 -57.57 24.31 5.70
N GLN A 354 -57.73 23.27 4.89
CA GLN A 354 -58.89 23.12 3.99
C GLN A 354 -60.22 23.07 4.78
N GLN A 355 -60.23 22.44 5.95
CA GLN A 355 -61.43 22.38 6.80
C GLN A 355 -61.89 23.77 7.29
N LEU A 356 -60.95 24.69 7.53
CA LEU A 356 -61.27 26.08 7.91
C LEU A 356 -61.88 26.86 6.75
N GLU A 357 -61.41 26.64 5.52
CA GLU A 357 -61.97 27.26 4.31
C GLU A 357 -63.44 26.86 4.07
N ILE A 358 -63.79 25.62 4.41
CA ILE A 358 -65.17 25.11 4.31
C ILE A 358 -66.03 25.60 5.48
N LYS A 359 -65.47 25.67 6.69
CA LYS A 359 -66.21 26.05 7.90
C LYS A 359 -65.34 26.89 8.84
N LEU A 360 -65.62 28.20 8.89
CA LEU A 360 -65.03 29.10 9.88
C LEU A 360 -65.43 28.70 11.31
N SER A 361 -64.44 28.43 12.15
CA SER A 361 -64.64 28.11 13.56
C SER A 361 -63.35 28.36 14.33
N ASN A 362 -63.46 29.08 15.45
CA ASN A 362 -62.34 29.31 16.37
C ASN A 362 -61.70 28.00 16.86
N LYS A 363 -62.48 26.91 16.96
CA LYS A 363 -61.95 25.59 17.33
C LYS A 363 -61.03 25.01 16.23
N ILE A 364 -61.36 25.24 14.96
CA ILE A 364 -60.56 24.77 13.82
C ILE A 364 -59.28 25.60 13.72
N GLU A 365 -59.33 26.90 14.00
CA GLU A 365 -58.13 27.75 14.08
C GLU A 365 -57.14 27.27 15.16
N GLU A 366 -57.63 26.89 16.35
CA GLU A 366 -56.78 26.30 17.40
C GLU A 366 -56.21 24.93 17.01
N ASP A 367 -56.99 24.08 16.35
CA ASP A 367 -56.51 22.81 15.79
C ASP A 367 -55.41 23.02 14.74
N ILE A 368 -55.51 24.05 13.88
CA ILE A 368 -54.47 24.42 12.92
C ILE A 368 -53.20 24.88 13.63
N LYS A 369 -53.31 25.73 14.66
CA LYS A 369 -52.15 26.14 15.48
C LYS A 369 -51.44 24.92 16.07
N LYS A 370 -52.20 23.95 16.58
CA LYS A 370 -51.66 22.69 17.12
C LYS A 370 -51.01 21.81 16.04
N ALA A 371 -51.66 21.63 14.90
CA ALA A 371 -51.12 20.86 13.77
C ALA A 371 -49.83 21.49 13.22
N ARG A 372 -49.79 22.82 13.13
CA ARG A 372 -48.60 23.57 12.72
C ARG A 372 -47.44 23.34 13.66
N ARG A 373 -47.64 23.48 14.97
CA ARG A 373 -46.59 23.18 15.99
C ARG A 373 -46.06 21.76 15.86
N LYS A 374 -46.94 20.77 15.67
CA LYS A 374 -46.52 19.36 15.47
C LYS A 374 -45.74 19.16 14.16
N SER A 375 -46.12 19.84 13.08
CA SER A 375 -45.39 19.79 11.81
C SER A 375 -44.01 20.43 11.93
N THR A 376 -43.90 21.58 12.60
CA THR A 376 -42.60 22.22 12.91
C THR A 376 -41.73 21.29 13.75
N GLN A 377 -42.27 20.71 14.83
CA GLN A 377 -41.54 19.76 15.68
C GLN A 377 -41.03 18.53 14.89
N ALA A 378 -41.84 17.98 13.99
CA ALA A 378 -41.42 16.87 13.13
C ALA A 378 -40.30 17.29 12.14
N GLY A 379 -40.28 18.56 11.73
CA GLY A 379 -39.19 19.16 10.95
C GLY A 379 -37.89 19.23 11.73
N ASP A 380 -37.95 19.72 12.98
CA ASP A 380 -36.79 19.77 13.89
C ASP A 380 -36.27 18.35 14.21
N ASP A 381 -37.18 17.38 14.36
CA ASP A 381 -36.83 15.98 14.54
C ASP A 381 -36.11 15.39 13.32
N LEU A 382 -36.60 15.67 12.12
CA LEU A 382 -35.94 15.25 10.88
C LEU A 382 -34.54 15.88 10.77
N MET A 383 -34.41 17.18 11.07
CA MET A 383 -33.12 17.88 11.04
C MET A 383 -32.10 17.19 11.96
N ARG A 384 -32.50 16.89 13.21
CA ARG A 384 -31.66 16.16 14.16
C ARG A 384 -31.29 14.75 13.67
N CYS A 385 -32.23 14.02 13.07
CA CYS A 385 -31.94 12.70 12.52
C CYS A 385 -30.94 12.76 11.36
N VAL A 386 -31.05 13.77 10.49
CA VAL A 386 -30.12 14.01 9.37
C VAL A 386 -28.73 14.39 9.90
N ASP A 387 -28.64 15.24 10.92
CA ASP A 387 -27.36 15.61 11.54
C ASP A 387 -26.64 14.39 12.12
N LEU A 388 -27.37 13.52 12.83
CA LEU A 388 -26.82 12.29 13.38
C LEU A 388 -26.43 11.27 12.29
N TYR A 389 -27.18 11.21 11.19
CA TYR A 389 -26.80 10.42 10.02
C TYR A 389 -25.50 10.93 9.41
N ASN A 390 -25.39 12.24 9.16
CA ASN A 390 -24.19 12.84 8.59
C ASN A 390 -22.97 12.66 9.49
N GLN A 391 -23.12 12.82 10.81
CA GLN A 391 -22.04 12.53 11.78
C GLN A 391 -21.58 11.08 11.73
N SER A 392 -22.52 10.12 11.69
CA SER A 392 -22.18 8.70 11.56
C SER A 392 -21.53 8.38 10.20
N GLN A 393 -21.97 9.02 9.11
CA GLN A 393 -21.37 8.84 7.79
C GLN A 393 -19.96 9.40 7.75
N SER A 394 -19.70 10.60 8.28
CA SER A 394 -18.36 11.18 8.35
C SER A 394 -17.41 10.32 9.19
N LYS A 395 -17.88 9.80 10.33
CA LYS A 395 -17.09 8.87 11.15
C LYS A 395 -16.75 7.59 10.40
N TRP A 396 -17.73 6.97 9.74
CA TRP A 396 -17.50 5.79 8.91
C TRP A 396 -16.53 6.10 7.76
N PHE A 397 -16.67 7.25 7.11
CA PHE A 397 -15.80 7.70 6.03
C PHE A 397 -14.34 7.83 6.48
N GLU A 398 -14.08 8.55 7.57
CA GLU A 398 -12.72 8.76 8.09
C GLU A 398 -12.04 7.43 8.45
N GLU A 399 -12.76 6.56 9.17
CA GLU A 399 -12.28 5.23 9.57
C GLU A 399 -12.07 4.30 8.36
N MET A 400 -12.94 4.40 7.34
CA MET A 400 -12.79 3.66 6.09
C MET A 400 -11.56 4.12 5.30
N VAL A 401 -11.28 5.43 5.23
CA VAL A 401 -10.05 5.96 4.60
C VAL A 401 -8.82 5.43 5.31
N THR A 402 -8.72 5.62 6.63
CA THR A 402 -7.52 5.27 7.39
C THR A 402 -7.27 3.76 7.38
N THR A 403 -8.32 2.96 7.57
CA THR A 403 -8.19 1.49 7.55
C THR A 403 -7.83 0.98 6.15
N SER A 404 -8.39 1.56 5.08
CA SER A 404 -8.05 1.18 3.71
C SER A 404 -6.61 1.52 3.36
N LEU A 405 -6.10 2.68 3.78
CA LEU A 405 -4.69 3.05 3.63
C LEU A 405 -3.76 2.13 4.42
N GLU A 406 -4.17 1.70 5.62
CA GLU A 406 -3.41 0.69 6.36
C GLU A 406 -3.38 -0.62 5.57
N LEU A 407 -4.50 -1.13 5.06
CA LEU A 407 -4.53 -2.34 4.22
C LEU A 407 -3.64 -2.19 2.96
N GLU A 408 -3.60 -1.02 2.33
CA GLU A 408 -2.71 -0.74 1.20
C GLU A 408 -1.24 -0.87 1.60
N ARG A 409 -0.85 -0.22 2.69
CA ARG A 409 0.50 -0.30 3.27
C ARG A 409 0.89 -1.75 3.61
N LEU A 410 -0.04 -2.50 4.21
CA LEU A 410 0.14 -3.92 4.54
C LEU A 410 0.41 -4.77 3.29
N GLU A 411 -0.29 -4.50 2.19
CA GLU A 411 -0.09 -5.22 0.93
C GLU A 411 1.27 -4.88 0.29
N LEU A 412 1.66 -3.60 0.31
CA LEU A 412 2.97 -3.17 -0.21
C LEU A 412 4.12 -3.83 0.56
N GLU A 413 4.05 -3.85 1.89
CA GLU A 413 5.03 -4.55 2.72
C GLU A 413 5.09 -6.05 2.45
N ARG A 414 3.93 -6.68 2.24
CA ARG A 414 3.85 -8.11 1.90
C ARG A 414 4.54 -8.41 0.57
N VAL A 415 4.27 -7.61 -0.46
CA VAL A 415 4.88 -7.76 -1.78
C VAL A 415 6.40 -7.55 -1.70
N GLU A 416 6.84 -6.53 -0.98
CA GLU A 416 8.26 -6.24 -0.82
C GLU A 416 9.00 -7.32 -0.03
N MET A 417 8.40 -7.83 1.05
CA MET A 417 8.93 -8.98 1.79
C MET A 417 9.06 -10.21 0.88
N ILE A 418 8.05 -10.50 0.06
CA ILE A 418 8.11 -11.61 -0.90
C ILE A 418 9.24 -11.41 -1.90
N ARG A 419 9.35 -10.22 -2.50
CA ARG A 419 10.41 -9.87 -3.45
C ARG A 419 11.79 -10.08 -2.83
N GLN A 420 12.00 -9.58 -1.60
CA GLN A 420 13.26 -9.71 -0.88
C GLN A 420 13.68 -11.18 -0.70
N HIS A 421 12.79 -12.05 -0.26
CA HIS A 421 13.13 -13.46 0.01
C HIS A 421 13.21 -14.31 -1.26
N LEU A 422 12.53 -13.91 -2.34
CA LEU A 422 12.78 -14.48 -3.67
C LEU A 422 14.16 -14.08 -4.21
N CYS A 423 14.60 -12.84 -3.97
CA CYS A 423 15.99 -12.45 -4.25
C CYS A 423 16.96 -13.28 -3.40
N GLN A 424 16.67 -13.49 -2.11
CA GLN A 424 17.49 -14.34 -1.25
C GLN A 424 17.59 -15.79 -1.79
N TYR A 425 16.47 -16.36 -2.24
CA TYR A 425 16.47 -17.66 -2.93
C TYR A 425 17.44 -17.67 -4.12
N THR A 426 17.40 -16.65 -4.98
CA THR A 426 18.32 -16.58 -6.12
C THR A 426 19.77 -16.39 -5.70
N THR A 427 20.07 -15.60 -4.67
CA THR A 427 21.43 -15.43 -4.14
C THR A 427 21.98 -16.76 -3.64
N LEU A 428 21.21 -17.46 -2.81
CA LEU A 428 21.58 -18.77 -2.28
C LEU A 428 21.83 -19.78 -3.41
N ARG A 429 21.02 -19.76 -4.47
CA ARG A 429 21.24 -20.60 -5.65
C ARG A 429 22.58 -20.34 -6.34
N HIS A 430 22.91 -19.07 -6.62
CA HIS A 430 24.18 -18.73 -7.26
C HIS A 430 25.38 -19.10 -6.38
N GLU A 431 25.32 -18.81 -5.07
CA GLU A 431 26.37 -19.18 -4.13
C GLU A 431 26.57 -20.70 -4.08
N THR A 432 25.49 -21.47 -4.00
CA THR A 432 25.54 -22.94 -3.99
C THR A 432 26.14 -23.50 -5.27
N ASP A 433 25.74 -23.00 -6.44
CA ASP A 433 26.28 -23.46 -7.72
C ASP A 433 27.81 -23.17 -7.80
N MET A 434 28.27 -22.03 -7.27
CA MET A 434 29.70 -21.69 -7.16
C MET A 434 30.46 -22.64 -6.21
N PHE A 435 29.91 -22.91 -5.01
CA PHE A 435 30.53 -23.85 -4.08
C PHE A 435 30.58 -25.27 -4.65
N ASN A 436 29.53 -25.69 -5.35
CA ASN A 436 29.49 -27.01 -5.96
C ASN A 436 30.54 -27.13 -7.08
N GLN A 437 30.77 -26.09 -7.86
CA GLN A 437 31.84 -26.10 -8.87
C GLN A 437 33.24 -26.24 -8.24
N SER A 438 33.47 -25.61 -7.08
CA SER A 438 34.77 -25.66 -6.40
C SER A 438 35.17 -27.04 -5.86
N THR A 439 34.22 -27.98 -5.72
CA THR A 439 34.51 -29.34 -5.22
C THR A 439 35.34 -30.17 -6.21
N MET A 440 35.41 -29.76 -7.48
CA MET A 440 36.19 -30.43 -8.52
C MET A 440 37.68 -30.06 -8.51
N GLU A 441 38.06 -28.91 -7.93
CA GLU A 441 39.45 -28.43 -7.95
C GLU A 441 40.46 -29.46 -7.39
N PRO A 442 40.21 -30.16 -6.27
CA PRO A 442 41.13 -31.19 -5.77
C PRO A 442 41.23 -32.42 -6.70
N VAL A 443 40.15 -32.73 -7.42
CA VAL A 443 40.14 -33.84 -8.39
C VAL A 443 41.02 -33.48 -9.58
N ASP A 444 40.85 -32.28 -10.15
CA ASP A 444 41.66 -31.79 -11.26
C ASP A 444 43.16 -31.76 -10.90
N GLN A 445 43.50 -31.35 -9.67
CA GLN A 445 44.88 -31.35 -9.19
C GLN A 445 45.50 -32.75 -9.18
N LEU A 446 44.78 -33.76 -8.71
CA LEU A 446 45.29 -35.13 -8.70
C LEU A 446 45.33 -35.75 -10.09
N LEU A 447 44.35 -35.46 -10.94
CA LEU A 447 44.36 -35.91 -12.34
C LEU A 447 45.57 -35.39 -13.11
N GLN A 448 46.01 -34.16 -12.84
CA GLN A 448 47.25 -33.61 -13.40
C GLN A 448 48.52 -34.33 -12.90
N CYS A 449 48.44 -34.98 -11.73
CA CYS A 449 49.56 -35.69 -11.12
C CYS A 449 49.63 -37.18 -11.51
N VAL A 450 48.64 -37.70 -12.25
CA VAL A 450 48.60 -39.11 -12.68
C VAL A 450 49.77 -39.42 -13.60
N ASP A 451 50.58 -40.41 -13.20
CA ASP A 451 51.80 -40.81 -13.92
C ASP A 451 51.83 -42.33 -14.12
N PRO A 452 51.47 -42.82 -15.32
CA PRO A 452 51.46 -44.24 -15.63
C PRO A 452 52.82 -44.93 -15.47
N ALA A 453 53.93 -44.20 -15.62
CA ALA A 453 55.27 -44.79 -15.48
C ALA A 453 55.60 -45.05 -14.01
N LYS A 454 55.25 -44.11 -13.11
CA LYS A 454 55.40 -44.29 -11.66
C LYS A 454 54.49 -45.39 -11.14
N ASP A 455 53.24 -45.43 -11.58
CA ASP A 455 52.29 -46.46 -11.15
C ASP A 455 52.76 -47.86 -11.58
N ARG A 456 53.25 -48.01 -12.82
CA ARG A 456 53.88 -49.25 -13.28
C ARG A 456 55.10 -49.62 -12.44
N GLU A 457 55.97 -48.65 -12.14
CA GLU A 457 57.18 -48.90 -11.35
C GLU A 457 56.84 -49.37 -9.94
N LEU A 458 55.86 -48.73 -9.29
CA LEU A 458 55.35 -49.11 -7.97
C LEU A 458 54.85 -50.56 -8.00
N TRP A 459 53.97 -50.88 -8.95
CA TRP A 459 53.37 -52.21 -9.05
C TRP A 459 54.42 -53.30 -9.32
N VAL A 460 55.34 -53.07 -10.27
CA VAL A 460 56.42 -54.04 -10.59
C VAL A 460 57.34 -54.22 -9.38
N ARG A 461 57.65 -53.16 -8.63
CA ARG A 461 58.52 -53.27 -7.44
C ARG A 461 57.92 -54.18 -6.37
N GLU A 462 56.61 -54.12 -6.19
CA GLU A 462 55.88 -54.92 -5.20
C GLU A 462 55.58 -56.35 -5.69
N ASN A 463 55.42 -56.55 -7.00
CA ASN A 463 54.93 -57.80 -7.58
C ASN A 463 55.95 -58.56 -8.46
N LYS A 464 57.19 -58.07 -8.61
CA LYS A 464 58.22 -58.76 -9.42
C LYS A 464 58.47 -60.19 -8.92
N THR A 465 58.57 -61.14 -9.86
CA THR A 465 58.79 -62.56 -9.56
C THR A 465 60.24 -63.01 -9.78
N GLY A 466 61.08 -62.13 -10.34
CA GLY A 466 62.49 -62.37 -10.59
C GLY A 466 63.09 -61.32 -11.54
N GLU A 467 64.40 -61.12 -11.45
CA GLU A 467 65.13 -60.14 -12.30
C GLU A 467 66.01 -60.83 -13.35
N ILE A 468 66.28 -62.12 -13.15
CA ILE A 468 67.14 -62.91 -14.02
C ILE A 468 66.32 -63.44 -15.18
N ARG A 469 66.76 -63.17 -16.40
CA ARG A 469 66.17 -63.77 -17.61
C ARG A 469 66.63 -65.22 -17.75
N PRO A 470 65.75 -66.12 -18.25
CA PRO A 470 66.16 -67.49 -18.58
C PRO A 470 67.36 -67.52 -19.54
N VAL A 471 68.23 -68.52 -19.37
CA VAL A 471 69.38 -68.81 -20.25
C VAL A 471 69.27 -70.22 -20.83
N ASP A 472 69.97 -70.46 -21.93
CA ASP A 472 70.03 -71.79 -22.55
C ASP A 472 70.79 -72.79 -21.68
N ILE A 473 70.46 -74.07 -21.82
CA ILE A 473 71.16 -75.17 -21.14
C ILE A 473 72.49 -75.45 -21.85
N GLU A 474 73.59 -75.56 -21.09
CA GLU A 474 74.90 -75.92 -21.65
C GLU A 474 74.99 -77.43 -21.95
N ILE A 475 75.73 -77.81 -23.01
CA ILE A 475 75.92 -79.20 -23.49
C ILE A 475 77.20 -79.81 -22.92
#